data_AF-A0A645GYG1-F1
#
_entry.id   AF-A0A645GYG1-F1
#
_cell.length_a   1.000
_cell.length_b   1.000
_cell.length_c   1.000
_cell.angle_alpha   90.00
_cell.angle_beta   90.00
_cell.angle_gamma   90.00
#
_symmetry.space_group_name_H-M   'P 1'
#
loop_
_entity.id
_entity.type
_entity.pdbx_description
1 polymer ?
#
loop_
_entity_poly.entity_id
_entity_poly.type
_entity_poly.pdbx_seq_one_letter_code
_entity_poly.pdbx_strand_id
1 'polypeptide(L)'
;MEGEAAAQISRLRLRLSYLSTTITLAPLLGLLGTVLGMIKTFNVLSLSSGQPSIITGGVGEALIATAAGLCVAIIAALFHSYLVERLEDIITSLEIITNNFLEVLGVGK
;
A
#
# COMPACT_ATOMS: atom_id res chain seq x y z
N MET A 1 31.28 9.74 2.29
CA MET A 1 30.75 8.39 2.56
C MET A 1 29.41 8.46 3.30
N GLU A 2 29.29 9.17 4.43
CA GLU A 2 28.00 9.32 5.16
C GLU A 2 26.88 9.97 4.31
N GLY A 3 27.20 11.03 3.55
CA GLY A 3 26.23 11.70 2.69
C GLY A 3 25.67 10.82 1.56
N GLU A 4 26.45 9.85 1.07
CA GLU A 4 26.00 8.92 0.03
C GLU A 4 25.10 7.82 0.62
N ALA A 5 25.42 7.31 1.80
CA ALA A 5 24.59 6.35 2.53
C ALA A 5 23.22 6.95 2.87
N ALA A 6 23.20 8.18 3.40
CA ALA A 6 21.96 8.92 3.69
C ALA A 6 21.10 9.13 2.43
N ALA A 7 21.72 9.44 1.29
CA ALA A 7 21.01 9.60 0.02
C ALA A 7 20.38 8.28 -0.46
N GLN A 8 21.05 7.14 -0.28
CA GLN A 8 20.50 5.82 -0.63
C GLN A 8 19.32 5.43 0.27
N ILE A 9 19.46 5.63 1.59
CA ILE A 9 18.38 5.38 2.55
C ILE A 9 17.14 6.23 2.22
N SER A 10 17.34 7.52 1.91
CA SER A 10 16.26 8.42 1.53
C SER A 10 15.50 7.93 0.28
N ARG A 11 16.21 7.44 -0.74
CA ARG A 11 15.59 6.85 -1.94
C ARG A 11 14.76 5.60 -1.63
N LEU A 12 15.25 4.74 -0.73
CA LEU A 12 14.51 3.56 -0.28
C LEU A 12 13.25 3.95 0.51
N ARG A 13 13.36 4.91 1.43
CA ARG A 13 12.21 5.46 2.18
C ARG A 13 11.15 6.05 1.23
N LEU A 14 11.57 6.77 0.19
CA LEU A 14 10.65 7.32 -0.81
C LEU A 14 9.86 6.20 -1.54
N ARG A 15 10.54 5.11 -1.91
CA ARG A 15 9.89 3.94 -2.55
C ARG A 15 8.87 3.27 -1.63
N LEU A 16 9.18 3.14 -0.34
CA LEU A 16 8.23 2.60 0.65
C LEU A 16 7.04 3.55 0.87
N SER A 17 7.26 4.87 0.83
CA SER A 17 6.19 5.86 0.91
C SER A 17 5.19 5.75 -0.24
N TYR A 18 5.64 5.48 -1.47
CA TYR A 18 4.73 5.20 -2.58
C TYR A 18 3.88 3.95 -2.33
N LEU A 19 4.48 2.88 -1.80
CA LEU A 19 3.77 1.65 -1.46
C LEU A 19 2.72 1.88 -0.37
N SER A 20 3.06 2.67 0.67
CA SER A 20 2.11 3.12 1.71
C SER A 20 0.92 3.89 1.12
N THR A 21 1.18 4.76 0.14
CA THR A 21 0.13 5.48 -0.56
C THR A 21 -0.78 4.51 -1.33
N THR A 22 -0.23 3.52 -2.02
CA THR A 22 -1.00 2.49 -2.73
C THR A 22 -1.88 1.67 -1.78
N ILE A 23 -1.38 1.31 -0.59
CA ILE A 23 -2.16 0.60 0.45
C ILE A 23 -3.39 1.42 0.84
N THR A 24 -3.26 2.74 0.95
CA THR A 24 -4.35 3.64 1.32
C THR A 24 -5.34 3.84 0.16
N LEU A 25 -4.85 3.88 -1.08
CA LEU A 25 -5.68 4.11 -2.26
C LEU A 25 -6.45 2.86 -2.72
N ALA A 26 -5.91 1.66 -2.53
CA ALA A 26 -6.53 0.42 -3.03
C ALA A 26 -7.96 0.17 -2.48
N PRO A 27 -8.26 0.36 -1.18
CA PRO A 27 -9.63 0.24 -0.65
C PRO A 27 -10.57 1.32 -1.21
N LEU A 28 -10.05 2.55 -1.40
CA LEU A 28 -10.83 3.65 -1.97
C LEU A 28 -11.22 3.36 -3.42
N LEU A 29 -10.34 2.73 -4.19
CA LEU A 29 -10.64 2.26 -5.54
C LEU A 29 -11.68 1.12 -5.54
N GLY A 30 -11.62 0.20 -4.57
CA GLY A 30 -12.65 -0.83 -4.39
C GLY A 30 -14.03 -0.23 -4.08
N LEU A 31 -14.06 0.77 -3.19
CA LEU A 31 -15.27 1.53 -2.87
C LEU A 31 -15.79 2.30 -4.10
N LEU A 32 -14.92 2.93 -4.89
CA LEU A 32 -15.31 3.55 -6.16
C LEU A 32 -15.95 2.53 -7.11
N GLY A 33 -15.39 1.31 -7.19
CA GLY A 33 -15.96 0.21 -7.96
C GLY A 33 -17.39 -0.12 -7.55
N THR A 34 -17.69 -0.09 -6.25
CA THR A 34 -19.06 -0.32 -5.76
C THR A 34 -20.03 0.75 -6.21
N VAL A 35 -19.61 2.02 -6.18
CA VAL A 35 -20.44 3.15 -6.59
C VAL A 35 -20.77 3.01 -8.07
N LEU A 36 -19.79 2.67 -8.90
CA LEU A 36 -19.98 2.44 -10.32
C LEU A 36 -20.89 1.23 -10.61
N GLY A 37 -20.73 0.13 -9.87
CA GLY A 37 -21.59 -1.05 -10.00
C GLY A 37 -23.04 -0.78 -9.62
N MET A 38 -23.26 -0.01 -8.55
CA MET A 38 -24.59 0.41 -8.13
C MET A 38 -25.25 1.35 -9.15
N ILE A 39 -24.51 2.30 -9.73
CA ILE A 39 -25.03 3.17 -10.80
C ILE A 39 -25.50 2.34 -12.00
N LYS A 40 -24.71 1.34 -12.43
CA LYS A 40 -25.12 0.42 -13.51
C LYS A 40 -26.39 -0.35 -13.15
N THR A 41 -26.45 -0.87 -11.92
CA THR A 41 -27.62 -1.62 -11.43
C THR A 41 -28.89 -0.78 -11.47
N PHE A 42 -28.83 0.48 -11.02
CA PHE A 42 -29.94 1.41 -11.07
C PHE A 42 -30.35 1.81 -12.50
N ASN A 43 -29.39 1.92 -13.43
CA ASN A 43 -29.70 2.20 -14.82
C ASN A 43 -30.41 1.03 -15.52
N VAL A 44 -30.04 -0.22 -15.22
CA VAL A 44 -30.74 -1.39 -15.76
C VAL A 44 -32.15 -1.51 -15.19
N LEU A 45 -32.33 -1.14 -13.92
CA LEU A 45 -33.64 -1.10 -13.25
C LEU A 45 -34.61 -0.08 -13.86
N SER A 46 -34.13 1.02 -14.42
CA SER A 46 -35.00 1.99 -15.10
C SER A 46 -35.44 1.52 -16.49
N LEU A 47 -34.68 0.63 -17.14
CA LEU A 47 -35.00 0.07 -18.46
C LEU A 47 -35.81 -1.23 -18.41
N SER A 48 -35.59 -2.07 -17.39
CA SER A 48 -36.30 -3.36 -17.21
C SER A 48 -37.24 -3.28 -16.03
N SER A 49 -38.46 -3.80 -16.19
CA SER A 49 -39.55 -3.81 -15.20
C SER A 49 -39.23 -4.63 -13.94
N GLY A 50 -38.27 -4.18 -13.14
CA GLY A 50 -38.09 -4.54 -11.75
C GLY A 50 -37.83 -6.03 -11.47
N GLN A 51 -37.09 -6.75 -12.32
CA GLN A 51 -36.71 -8.14 -12.01
C GLN A 51 -35.76 -8.19 -10.79
N PRO A 52 -36.15 -8.83 -9.68
CA PRO A 52 -35.35 -8.85 -8.44
C PRO A 52 -33.96 -9.51 -8.61
N SER A 53 -33.86 -10.45 -9.56
CA SER A 53 -32.62 -11.16 -9.88
C SER A 53 -31.51 -10.25 -10.42
N ILE A 54 -31.87 -9.17 -11.12
CA ILE A 54 -30.90 -8.22 -11.69
C ILE A 54 -30.27 -7.37 -10.58
N ILE A 55 -31.08 -6.97 -9.59
CA ILE A 55 -30.63 -6.16 -8.44
C ILE A 55 -29.65 -6.95 -7.59
N THR A 56 -30.01 -8.20 -7.26
CA THR A 56 -29.18 -9.08 -6.43
C THR A 56 -27.84 -9.39 -7.09
N GLY A 57 -27.80 -9.57 -8.41
CA GLY A 57 -26.56 -9.72 -9.17
C GLY A 57 -25.67 -8.48 -9.12
N GLY A 58 -26.25 -7.29 -9.36
CA GLY A 58 -25.50 -6.03 -9.39
C GLY A 58 -24.94 -5.61 -8.03
N VAL A 59 -25.67 -5.88 -6.94
CA VAL A 59 -25.18 -5.69 -5.57
C VAL A 59 -24.04 -6.68 -5.26
N GLY A 60 -24.15 -7.94 -5.70
CA GLY A 60 -23.09 -8.93 -5.55
C GLY A 60 -21.79 -8.52 -6.24
N GLU A 61 -21.89 -8.02 -7.47
CA GLU A 61 -20.73 -7.50 -8.23
C GLU A 61 -20.08 -6.30 -7.51
N ALA A 62 -20.89 -5.39 -6.98
CA ALA A 62 -20.39 -4.25 -6.20
C ALA A 62 -19.61 -4.72 -4.95
N LEU A 63 -20.11 -5.72 -4.21
CA LEU A 63 -19.41 -6.23 -3.03
C LEU A 63 -18.08 -6.92 -3.37
N ILE A 64 -18.01 -7.61 -4.51
CA ILE A 64 -16.77 -8.23 -5.00
C ILE A 64 -15.71 -7.16 -5.31
N ALA A 65 -16.09 -6.01 -5.86
CA ALA A 65 -15.17 -4.91 -6.11
C ALA A 65 -14.54 -4.35 -4.81
N THR A 66 -15.31 -4.22 -3.72
CA THR A 66 -14.76 -3.87 -2.40
C THR A 66 -13.80 -4.92 -1.89
N ALA A 67 -14.21 -6.19 -1.94
CA ALA A 67 -13.41 -7.30 -1.45
C ALA A 67 -12.06 -7.36 -2.17
N ALA A 68 -12.04 -7.17 -3.48
CA ALA A 68 -10.82 -7.10 -4.28
C ALA A 68 -9.91 -5.94 -3.85
N GLY A 69 -10.46 -4.73 -3.67
CA GLY A 69 -9.69 -3.56 -3.21
C GLY A 69 -9.07 -3.77 -1.82
N LEU A 70 -9.81 -4.40 -0.90
CA LEU A 70 -9.30 -4.76 0.43
C LEU A 70 -8.22 -5.86 0.36
N CYS A 71 -8.41 -6.91 -0.44
CA CYS A 71 -7.41 -7.97 -0.59
C CYS A 71 -6.06 -7.41 -1.07
N VAL A 72 -6.09 -6.53 -2.08
CA VAL A 72 -4.87 -5.87 -2.57
C VAL A 72 -4.20 -5.02 -1.49
N ALA A 73 -5.00 -4.24 -0.75
CA ALA A 73 -4.49 -3.40 0.35
C ALA A 73 -3.84 -4.21 1.47
N ILE A 74 -4.46 -5.32 1.87
CA ILE A 74 -3.96 -6.21 2.92
C ILE A 74 -2.63 -6.84 2.51
N ILE A 75 -2.56 -7.39 1.29
CA ILE A 75 -1.32 -8.01 0.79
C ILE A 75 -0.21 -6.95 0.71
N ALA A 76 -0.49 -5.79 0.14
CA ALA A 76 0.48 -4.70 0.06
C ALA A 76 0.95 -4.23 1.45
N ALA A 77 0.06 -4.16 2.44
CA ALA A 77 0.40 -3.79 3.81
C ALA A 77 1.36 -4.79 4.46
N LEU A 78 1.15 -6.09 4.26
CA LEU A 78 2.07 -7.13 4.77
C LEU A 78 3.49 -6.97 4.18
N PHE A 79 3.58 -6.77 2.87
CA PHE A 79 4.87 -6.55 2.21
C PHE A 79 5.54 -5.24 2.65
N HIS A 80 4.76 -4.16 2.78
CA HIS A 80 5.28 -2.87 3.24
C HIS A 80 5.86 -2.97 4.65
N SER A 81 5.14 -3.60 5.59
CA SER A 81 5.65 -3.79 6.97
C SER A 81 6.97 -4.56 6.99
N TYR A 82 7.06 -5.65 6.24
CA TYR A 82 8.30 -6.43 6.12
C TYR A 82 9.46 -5.62 5.53
N LEU A 83 9.21 -4.85 4.47
CA LEU A 83 10.24 -4.04 3.82
C LEU A 83 10.71 -2.87 4.69
N VAL A 84 9.81 -2.26 5.46
CA VAL A 84 10.15 -1.19 6.42
C VAL A 84 11.05 -1.74 7.52
N GLU A 85 10.69 -2.88 8.12
CA GLU A 85 11.52 -3.53 9.16
C GLU A 85 12.93 -3.84 8.62
N ARG A 86 13.02 -4.44 7.43
CA ARG A 86 14.30 -4.71 6.77
C ARG A 86 15.11 -3.44 6.48
N LEU A 87 14.46 -2.33 6.15
CA LEU A 87 15.15 -1.07 5.92
C LEU A 87 15.75 -0.53 7.23
N GLU A 88 15.00 -0.58 8.33
CA GLU A 88 15.50 -0.14 9.64
C GLU A 88 16.69 -1.01 10.10
N ASP A 89 16.63 -2.34 9.92
CA ASP A 89 17.76 -3.23 10.22
C ASP A 89 19.05 -2.83 9.48
N ILE A 90 18.92 -2.46 8.20
CA ILE A 90 20.05 -2.01 7.37
C ILE A 90 20.61 -0.68 7.90
N ILE A 91 19.74 0.25 8.28
CA ILE A 91 20.14 1.55 8.81
C ILE A 91 20.89 1.36 10.13
N THR A 92 20.34 0.58 11.06
CA THR A 92 21.01 0.26 12.33
C THR A 92 22.36 -0.41 12.11
N SER A 93 22.45 -1.34 11.15
CA SER A 93 23.73 -1.98 10.80
C SER A 93 24.76 -0.99 10.28
N LEU A 94 24.35 -0.02 9.45
CA LEU A 94 25.24 1.03 8.94
C LEU A 94 25.72 1.97 10.05
N GLU A 95 24.86 2.33 10.99
CA GLU A 95 25.22 3.16 12.15
C GLU A 95 26.26 2.46 13.04
N ILE A 96 26.06 1.17 13.33
CA ILE A 96 27.01 0.37 14.11
C ILE A 96 28.38 0.30 13.41
N ILE A 97 28.40 0.01 12.11
CA ILE A 97 29.65 -0.06 11.33
C ILE A 97 30.37 1.30 11.34
N THR A 98 29.62 2.39 11.18
CA THR A 98 30.18 3.75 11.16
C THR A 98 30.77 4.11 12.53
N ASN A 99 30.07 3.83 13.62
CA ASN A 99 30.57 4.06 14.98
C ASN A 99 31.83 3.25 15.30
N ASN A 100 31.84 1.95 14.98
CA ASN A 100 33.02 1.11 15.16
C ASN A 100 34.22 1.63 14.36
N PHE A 101 34.00 2.11 13.13
CA PHE A 101 35.07 2.66 12.30
C PHE A 101 35.64 3.96 12.89
N LEU A 102 34.79 4.84 13.42
CA LEU A 102 35.21 6.07 14.10
C LEU A 102 36.03 5.77 15.37
N GLU A 103 35.66 4.74 16.11
CA GLU A 103 36.40 4.27 17.29
C GLU A 103 37.79 3.76 16.90
N VAL A 104 37.90 2.94 15.84
CA VAL A 104 39.18 2.43 15.32
C VAL A 104 40.10 3.56 14.84
N LEU A 105 39.54 4.63 14.26
CA LEU A 105 40.32 5.79 13.81
C LEU A 105 40.80 6.69 14.96
N GLY A 106 40.43 6.40 16.21
CA GLY A 106 40.85 7.20 17.38
C GLY A 106 40.29 8.63 17.37
N VAL A 107 39.29 8.91 16.53
CA VAL A 107 38.57 10.19 16.50
C VAL A 107 37.60 10.28 17.70
N GLY A 108 37.34 9.16 18.38
CA GLY A 108 36.65 9.08 19.66
C GLY A 108 37.51 9.53 20.84
N LYS A 109 37.88 10.82 20.87
CA LYS A 109 38.19 11.56 22.10
C LYS A 109 37.71 13.00 22.00
#